data_AF-B6VEP3-F1
#
_entry.id   AF-B6VEP3-F1
#
_cell.length_a   1.000
_cell.length_b   1.000
_cell.length_c   1.000
_cell.angle_alpha   90.00
_cell.angle_beta   90.00
_cell.angle_gamma   90.00
#
_symmetry.space_group_name_H-M   'P 1'
#
loop_
_entity.id
_entity.type
_entity.pdbx_description
1 polymer ?
#
loop_
_entity_poly.entity_id
_entity_poly.type
_entity_poly.pdbx_seq_one_letter_code
_entity_poly.pdbx_strand_id
1 'polypeptide(L)'
;SHGMHCVLARALRMSGRDHVHAGTVVGKLEGEREVTIGVDLLRDDLIEDYSRGIYLTQDCVSMPGVMPVASGIHVWHMPALTVYADDSVLQYGGGTMRHAWNAPGAVANRVAEACVQARNVRRDLARESNDIISL
;
A
#
# COMPACT_ATOMS: atom_id res chain seq x y z
N SER A 1 0.93 12.22 -18.55
CA SER A 1 -0.06 12.82 -19.47
C SER A 1 -0.90 11.81 -20.26
N HIS A 2 -0.90 10.51 -19.89
CA HIS A 2 -1.85 9.52 -20.41
C HIS A 2 -2.11 8.45 -19.32
N GLY A 3 -3.36 8.23 -18.93
CA GLY A 3 -3.74 7.22 -17.93
C GLY A 3 -5.07 7.49 -17.22
N MET A 4 -5.84 6.42 -16.96
CA MET A 4 -7.04 6.44 -16.11
C MET A 4 -6.64 6.12 -14.67
N HIS A 5 -6.23 7.14 -13.90
CA HIS A 5 -5.72 6.91 -12.56
C HIS A 5 -6.83 6.86 -11.49
N CYS A 6 -7.65 7.91 -11.38
CA CYS A 6 -8.70 8.01 -10.35
C CYS A 6 -10.04 7.37 -10.75
N VAL A 7 -10.31 7.23 -12.06
CA VAL A 7 -11.61 6.77 -12.56
C VAL A 7 -11.76 5.24 -12.45
N LEU A 8 -10.67 4.49 -12.69
CA LEU A 8 -10.67 3.02 -12.56
C LEU A 8 -10.87 2.59 -11.11
N ALA A 9 -10.23 3.28 -10.15
CA ALA A 9 -10.42 3.01 -8.72
C ALA A 9 -11.90 3.17 -8.30
N ARG A 10 -12.57 4.25 -8.76
CA ARG A 10 -14.00 4.49 -8.51
C ARG A 10 -14.89 3.42 -9.13
N ALA A 11 -14.65 3.09 -10.40
CA ALA A 11 -15.42 2.07 -11.11
C ALA A 11 -15.28 0.69 -10.44
N LEU A 12 -14.09 0.36 -9.95
CA LEU A 12 -13.84 -0.90 -9.26
C LEU A 12 -14.54 -0.96 -7.90
N ARG A 13 -14.55 0.13 -7.11
CA ARG A 13 -15.32 0.21 -5.86
C ARG A 13 -16.82 0.06 -6.11
N MET A 14 -17.37 0.78 -7.08
CA MET A 14 -18.78 0.66 -7.45
C MET A 14 -19.15 -0.72 -8.01
N SER A 15 -18.19 -1.45 -8.60
CA SER A 15 -18.42 -2.83 -9.06
C SER A 15 -18.52 -3.86 -7.93
N GLY A 16 -18.32 -3.46 -6.67
CA GLY A 16 -18.45 -4.34 -5.49
C GLY A 16 -17.25 -5.24 -5.27
N ARG A 17 -16.03 -4.75 -5.52
CA ARG A 17 -14.79 -5.50 -5.24
C ARG A 17 -14.35 -5.27 -3.80
N ASP A 18 -13.98 -6.33 -3.10
CA ASP A 18 -13.43 -6.22 -1.74
C ASP A 18 -11.96 -5.78 -1.77
N HIS A 19 -11.17 -6.30 -2.72
CA HIS A 19 -9.73 -6.02 -2.84
C HIS A 19 -9.34 -5.57 -4.26
N VAL A 20 -8.36 -4.68 -4.37
CA VAL A 20 -7.82 -4.22 -5.67
C VAL A 20 -6.32 -3.99 -5.60
N HIS A 21 -5.59 -4.36 -6.67
CA HIS A 21 -4.18 -4.03 -6.78
C HIS A 21 -3.99 -2.51 -6.96
N ALA A 22 -3.18 -1.90 -6.09
CA ALA A 22 -3.02 -0.44 -6.02
C ALA A 22 -1.54 0.01 -6.21
N GLY A 23 -0.74 -0.81 -6.88
CA GLY A 23 0.69 -0.56 -7.07
C GLY A 23 1.52 -0.85 -5.83
N THR A 24 2.77 -0.40 -5.79
CA THR A 24 3.69 -0.63 -4.66
C THR A 24 4.58 0.55 -4.29
N VAL A 25 4.60 1.65 -5.08
CA VAL A 25 5.53 2.80 -4.99
C VAL A 25 7.01 2.45 -5.17
N VAL A 26 7.45 1.31 -4.64
CA VAL A 26 8.85 0.86 -4.53
C VAL A 26 9.11 -0.49 -5.21
N GLY A 27 8.10 -1.08 -5.86
CA GLY A 27 8.24 -2.36 -6.56
C GLY A 27 8.64 -2.23 -8.03
N LYS A 28 8.61 -3.36 -8.75
CA LYS A 28 9.13 -3.51 -10.13
C LYS A 28 8.34 -2.73 -11.20
N LEU A 29 7.13 -2.26 -10.89
CA LEU A 29 6.24 -1.59 -11.83
C LEU A 29 6.20 -0.09 -11.52
N GLU A 30 6.20 0.75 -12.57
CA GLU A 30 6.07 2.20 -12.44
C GLU A 30 4.83 2.56 -11.62
N GLY A 31 5.03 3.29 -10.53
CA GLY A 31 3.99 3.92 -9.73
C GLY A 31 4.59 5.15 -9.08
N GLU A 32 4.22 6.33 -9.56
CA GLU A 32 4.60 7.59 -8.92
C GLU A 32 4.08 7.59 -7.48
N ARG A 33 4.87 8.12 -6.54
CA ARG A 33 4.49 8.15 -5.11
C ARG A 33 3.12 8.78 -4.91
N GLU A 34 2.75 9.76 -5.74
CA GLU A 34 1.46 10.48 -5.72
C GLU A 34 0.28 9.62 -6.22
N VAL A 35 0.53 8.71 -7.17
CA VAL A 35 -0.45 7.78 -7.75
C VAL A 35 -0.92 6.76 -6.70
N THR A 36 -0.02 6.29 -5.84
CA THR A 36 -0.40 5.41 -4.72
C THR A 36 -1.21 6.13 -3.62
N ILE A 37 -1.18 7.46 -3.54
CA ILE A 37 -1.98 8.20 -2.57
C ILE A 37 -3.47 8.25 -2.99
N GLY A 38 -3.81 7.78 -4.19
CA GLY A 38 -5.20 7.51 -4.59
C GLY A 38 -5.88 6.35 -3.82
N VAL A 39 -5.19 5.69 -2.88
CA VAL A 39 -5.79 4.69 -1.97
C VAL A 39 -6.95 5.28 -1.16
N ASP A 40 -6.91 6.57 -0.86
CA ASP A 40 -7.99 7.25 -0.13
C ASP A 40 -9.32 7.14 -0.91
N LEU A 41 -9.29 7.18 -2.25
CA LEU A 41 -10.49 6.97 -3.09
C LEU A 41 -11.10 5.57 -2.93
N LEU A 42 -10.27 4.59 -2.58
CA LEU A 42 -10.72 3.22 -2.36
C LEU A 42 -11.33 3.03 -0.98
N ARG A 43 -10.89 3.78 0.04
CA ARG A 43 -11.23 3.53 1.44
C ARG A 43 -12.19 4.54 2.04
N ASP A 44 -11.92 5.82 1.82
CA ASP A 44 -12.55 6.89 2.58
C ASP A 44 -13.97 7.16 2.06
N ASP A 45 -14.81 7.70 2.94
CA ASP A 45 -16.20 8.02 2.59
C ASP A 45 -16.32 9.37 1.88
N LEU A 46 -15.49 10.34 2.28
CA LEU A 46 -15.43 11.67 1.69
C LEU A 46 -13.98 12.00 1.32
N ILE A 47 -13.73 12.27 0.04
CA ILE A 47 -12.38 12.57 -0.45
C ILE A 47 -12.34 13.94 -1.15
N GLU A 48 -11.49 14.83 -0.64
CA GLU A 48 -11.21 16.17 -1.19
C GLU A 48 -9.70 16.47 -1.14
N ASP A 49 -8.99 16.29 -2.26
CA ASP A 49 -7.58 16.71 -2.33
C ASP A 49 -7.10 17.04 -3.75
N TYR A 50 -7.10 18.34 -4.07
CA TYR A 50 -6.65 18.85 -5.36
C TYR A 50 -5.16 18.63 -5.61
N SER A 51 -4.34 18.57 -4.56
CA SER A 51 -2.90 18.37 -4.69
C SER A 51 -2.56 16.96 -5.20
N ARG A 52 -3.46 16.01 -4.97
CA ARG A 52 -3.32 14.59 -5.34
C ARG A 52 -4.05 14.22 -6.64
N GLY A 53 -4.44 15.21 -7.43
CA GLY A 53 -5.16 14.99 -8.69
C GLY A 53 -6.63 14.58 -8.51
N ILE A 54 -7.24 14.85 -7.34
CA ILE A 54 -8.67 14.67 -7.09
C ILE A 54 -9.38 15.99 -7.36
N TYR A 55 -9.82 16.14 -8.61
CA TYR A 55 -10.45 17.39 -9.07
C TYR A 55 -11.91 17.56 -8.64
N LEU A 56 -12.55 16.49 -8.17
CA LEU A 56 -13.93 16.47 -7.73
C LEU A 56 -14.03 15.78 -6.37
N THR A 57 -14.67 16.46 -5.42
CA THR A 57 -15.14 15.87 -4.17
C THR A 57 -15.90 14.58 -4.45
N GLN A 58 -15.53 13.51 -3.76
CA GLN A 58 -16.20 12.23 -3.87
C GLN A 58 -16.81 11.86 -2.52
N ASP A 59 -18.14 11.83 -2.47
CA ASP A 59 -18.91 11.22 -1.39
C ASP A 59 -19.29 9.79 -1.81
N CYS A 60 -19.00 8.81 -0.95
CA CYS A 60 -19.28 7.40 -1.15
C CYS A 60 -20.53 6.93 -0.41
N VAL A 61 -21.20 7.80 0.36
CA VAL A 61 -22.49 7.55 1.01
C VAL A 61 -22.50 6.23 1.79
N SER A 62 -21.46 6.02 2.61
CA SER A 62 -21.24 4.81 3.41
C SER A 62 -21.06 3.52 2.59
N MET A 63 -20.78 3.62 1.29
CA MET A 63 -20.38 2.47 0.49
C MET A 63 -19.09 1.86 1.08
N PRO A 64 -19.01 0.53 1.26
CA PRO A 64 -17.82 -0.11 1.80
C PRO A 64 -16.55 0.28 1.03
N GLY A 65 -15.44 0.40 1.77
CA GLY A 65 -14.12 0.61 1.20
C GLY A 65 -13.58 -0.66 0.53
N VAL A 66 -12.59 -0.49 -0.34
CA VAL A 66 -11.84 -1.55 -1.02
C VAL A 66 -10.44 -1.61 -0.42
N MET A 67 -10.01 -2.80 -0.01
CA MET A 67 -8.66 -2.99 0.53
C MET A 67 -7.63 -2.97 -0.60
N PRO A 68 -6.65 -2.04 -0.60
CA PRO A 68 -5.59 -2.05 -1.58
C PRO A 68 -4.61 -3.21 -1.32
N VAL A 69 -4.14 -3.78 -2.42
CA VAL A 69 -3.15 -4.86 -2.43
C VAL A 69 -1.86 -4.34 -3.06
N ALA A 70 -0.76 -4.42 -2.32
CA ALA A 70 0.59 -4.16 -2.80
C ALA A 70 1.29 -5.50 -3.07
N SER A 71 1.75 -5.75 -4.30
CA SER A 71 2.30 -7.04 -4.71
C SER A 71 3.58 -6.92 -5.56
N GLY A 72 4.40 -7.97 -5.62
CA GLY A 72 5.70 -7.92 -6.33
C GLY A 72 6.81 -7.25 -5.51
N ILE A 73 6.72 -7.40 -4.19
CA ILE A 73 7.57 -6.78 -3.17
C ILE A 73 8.46 -7.81 -2.46
N HIS A 74 9.54 -7.34 -1.82
CA HIS A 74 10.38 -8.12 -0.92
C HIS A 74 10.53 -7.39 0.42
N VAL A 75 11.05 -8.07 1.44
CA VAL A 75 11.05 -7.61 2.82
C VAL A 75 11.63 -6.21 3.04
N TRP A 76 12.66 -5.82 2.28
CA TRP A 76 13.27 -4.47 2.39
C TRP A 76 12.36 -3.31 1.94
N HIS A 77 11.22 -3.60 1.30
CA HIS A 77 10.22 -2.59 0.96
C HIS A 77 9.28 -2.27 2.14
N MET A 78 9.27 -3.07 3.20
CA MET A 78 8.31 -2.95 4.31
C MET A 78 8.20 -1.53 4.90
N PRO A 79 9.29 -0.82 5.21
CA PRO A 79 9.20 0.52 5.78
C PRO A 79 8.56 1.55 4.84
N ALA A 80 8.71 1.38 3.53
CA ALA A 80 8.07 2.25 2.54
C ALA A 80 6.59 1.90 2.33
N LEU A 81 6.23 0.63 2.51
CA LEU A 81 4.86 0.14 2.33
C LEU A 81 3.91 0.53 3.47
N THR A 82 4.41 1.07 4.59
CA THR A 82 3.54 1.62 5.65
C THR A 82 2.70 2.81 5.19
N VAL A 83 2.99 3.37 4.00
CA VAL A 83 2.12 4.35 3.32
C VAL A 83 0.70 3.80 3.08
N TYR A 84 0.56 2.48 2.92
CA TYR A 84 -0.75 1.85 2.78
C TYR A 84 -1.49 1.72 4.12
N ALA A 85 -0.92 2.16 5.25
CA ALA A 85 -1.49 2.00 6.59
C ALA A 85 -1.88 0.54 6.91
N ASP A 86 -2.63 0.34 8.01
CA ASP A 86 -2.97 -1.00 8.50
C ASP A 86 -4.01 -1.72 7.63
N ASP A 87 -4.83 -0.98 6.88
CA ASP A 87 -5.94 -1.52 6.08
C ASP A 87 -5.51 -2.03 4.70
N SER A 88 -4.39 -2.75 4.59
CA SER A 88 -3.82 -3.19 3.31
C SER A 88 -3.40 -4.66 3.29
N VAL A 89 -3.32 -5.23 2.08
CA VAL A 89 -2.74 -6.55 1.86
C VAL A 89 -1.36 -6.39 1.22
N LEU A 90 -0.33 -6.97 1.84
CA LEU A 90 1.03 -7.00 1.31
C LEU A 90 1.36 -8.41 0.79
N GLN A 91 1.45 -8.58 -0.53
CA GLN A 91 1.66 -9.88 -1.17
C GLN A 91 3.12 -10.10 -1.59
N TYR A 92 3.78 -11.01 -0.87
CA TYR A 92 5.15 -11.46 -1.15
C TYR A 92 5.14 -12.71 -2.02
N GLY A 93 5.10 -12.55 -3.35
CA GLY A 93 5.16 -13.67 -4.30
C GLY A 93 6.58 -14.22 -4.47
N GLY A 94 7.35 -13.61 -5.38
CA GLY A 94 8.75 -13.98 -5.64
C GLY A 94 9.69 -13.78 -4.45
N GLY A 95 9.39 -12.77 -3.59
CA GLY A 95 10.10 -12.55 -2.32
C GLY A 95 9.93 -13.70 -1.32
N THR A 96 8.92 -14.56 -1.51
CA THR A 96 8.68 -15.76 -0.69
C THR A 96 9.21 -17.03 -1.35
N MET A 97 9.06 -17.21 -2.67
CA MET A 97 9.49 -18.46 -3.31
C MET A 97 11.00 -18.58 -3.55
N ARG A 98 11.74 -17.46 -3.54
CA ARG A 98 13.18 -17.44 -3.85
C ARG A 98 14.09 -17.33 -2.63
N HIS A 99 13.54 -17.40 -1.42
CA HIS A 99 14.33 -17.33 -0.21
C HIS A 99 15.05 -18.65 0.04
N ALA A 100 16.34 -18.57 0.37
CA ALA A 100 17.22 -19.74 0.46
C ALA A 100 16.69 -20.85 1.40
N TRP A 101 15.85 -20.49 2.38
CA TRP A 101 15.41 -21.39 3.46
C TRP A 101 13.90 -21.67 3.54
N ASN A 102 13.10 -21.43 2.48
CA ASN A 102 11.65 -21.74 2.45
C ASN A 102 10.78 -21.20 3.63
N ALA A 103 11.29 -20.31 4.48
CA ALA A 103 10.57 -19.63 5.58
C ALA A 103 10.32 -18.10 5.44
N PRO A 104 10.29 -17.48 4.26
CA PRO A 104 10.22 -16.02 4.12
C PRO A 104 8.88 -15.39 4.50
N GLY A 105 7.78 -16.15 4.55
CA GLY A 105 6.52 -15.63 5.09
C GLY A 105 6.64 -15.24 6.57
N ALA A 106 7.36 -16.04 7.36
CA ALA A 106 7.62 -15.74 8.78
C ALA A 106 8.58 -14.55 8.95
N VAL A 107 9.60 -14.45 8.09
CA VAL A 107 10.54 -13.31 8.09
C VAL A 107 9.83 -12.03 7.66
N ALA A 108 9.01 -12.08 6.62
CA ALA A 108 8.22 -10.94 6.16
C ALA A 108 7.24 -10.48 7.25
N ASN A 109 6.54 -11.40 7.93
CA ASN A 109 5.63 -11.05 9.03
C ASN A 109 6.38 -10.38 10.20
N ARG A 110 7.53 -10.91 10.61
CA ARG A 110 8.35 -10.30 11.68
C ARG A 110 8.80 -8.89 11.32
N VAL A 111 9.26 -8.68 10.09
CA VAL A 111 9.68 -7.34 9.64
C VAL A 111 8.47 -6.41 9.54
N ALA A 112 7.30 -6.90 9.14
CA ALA A 112 6.05 -6.13 9.17
C ALA A 112 5.74 -5.66 10.60
N GLU A 113 5.75 -6.59 11.56
CA GLU A 113 5.51 -6.29 12.98
C GLU A 113 6.51 -5.26 13.53
N ALA A 114 7.79 -5.42 13.21
CA ALA A 114 8.83 -4.47 13.61
C ALA A 114 8.59 -3.07 13.02
N CYS A 115 8.19 -2.98 11.76
CA CYS A 115 7.86 -1.71 11.10
C CYS A 115 6.62 -1.06 11.73
N VAL A 116 5.57 -1.83 12.01
CA VAL A 116 4.35 -1.34 12.69
C VAL A 116 4.67 -0.87 14.09
N GLN A 117 5.46 -1.61 14.86
CA GLN A 117 5.86 -1.22 16.20
C GLN A 117 6.69 0.07 16.18
N ALA A 118 7.69 0.15 15.30
CA ALA A 118 8.51 1.35 15.13
C ALA A 118 7.67 2.57 14.73
N ARG A 119 6.71 2.40 13.81
CA ARG A 119 5.73 3.44 13.45
C ARG A 119 4.92 3.89 14.67
N ASN A 120 4.41 2.94 15.46
CA ASN A 120 3.55 3.23 16.62
C ASN A 120 4.30 3.99 17.73
N VAL A 121 5.62 3.80 17.86
CA VAL A 121 6.48 4.61 18.74
C VAL A 121 7.07 5.87 18.06
N ARG A 122 6.55 6.23 16.88
CA ARG A 122 6.93 7.42 16.09
C ARG A 122 8.40 7.48 15.68
N ARG A 123 9.04 6.33 15.44
CA ARG A 123 10.37 6.27 14.81
C ARG A 123 10.28 6.69 13.34
N ASP A 124 11.36 7.26 12.81
CA ASP A 124 11.42 7.69 11.42
C ASP A 124 11.76 6.48 10.54
N LEU A 125 10.73 5.82 10.01
CA LEU A 125 10.89 4.66 9.13
C LEU A 125 11.72 4.94 7.87
N ALA A 126 11.76 6.18 7.39
CA ALA A 126 12.55 6.52 6.20
C ALA A 126 14.05 6.54 6.51
N ARG A 127 14.43 6.88 7.75
CA ARG A 127 15.84 7.00 8.17
C ARG A 127 16.34 5.79 8.94
N GLU A 128 15.46 5.13 9.69
CA GLU A 128 15.80 4.05 10.63
C GLU A 128 15.44 2.65 10.08
N SER A 129 15.01 2.56 8.81
CA SER A 129 14.60 1.31 8.15
C SER A 129 15.60 0.18 8.28
N ASN A 130 16.88 0.45 8.01
CA ASN A 130 17.95 -0.56 8.08
C ASN A 130 18.12 -1.13 9.49
N ASP A 131 17.98 -0.30 10.52
CA ASP A 131 18.10 -0.74 11.91
C ASP A 131 16.87 -1.53 12.36
N ILE A 132 15.68 -1.21 11.82
CA ILE A 132 14.43 -1.90 12.13
C ILE A 132 14.36 -3.28 11.47
N ILE A 133 14.85 -3.42 10.24
CA ILE A 133 14.78 -4.67 9.47
C ILE A 133 15.89 -5.67 9.89
N SER A 134 16.98 -5.18 10.51
CA SER A 134 18.14 -6.02 10.89
C SER A 134 17.97 -6.79 12.22
N LEU A 135 16.78 -6.75 12.85
CA LEU A 135 16.43 -7.44 14.10
C LEU A 135 15.78 -8.83 13.86
#